data_AF-A0A812QFD7-F1
#
_entry.id   AF-A0A812QFD7-F1
#
_cell.length_a   1.000
_cell.length_b   1.000
_cell.length_c   1.000
_cell.angle_alpha   90.00
_cell.angle_beta   90.00
_cell.angle_gamma   90.00
#
_symmetry.space_group_name_H-M   'P 1'
#
loop_
_entity.id
_entity.type
_entity.pdbx_description
1 polymer ?
#
loop_
_entity_poly.entity_id
_entity_poly.type
_entity_poly.pdbx_seq_one_letter_code
_entity_poly.pdbx_strand_id
1 'polypeptide(L)'
;MGSSQGSAQSSATSQGADDGMASCNTGVHHCSFPMYVVKVSDFLDMEGVPEPHQVLRRKGLLHEWQPSMFVIFVSHQWLGTGSPDPSGQQMTVLRHALQSWIDGSMKVDIDLMRTFGEQGYSTTSYERVATGYLFLDWFAIPQLTERADGVNDDATKSDTARAVQSIPAYVESCDMFVALVPDLVHSDTRLQCNYSTWLSRGWCRAEL
;
A
#
# COMPACT_ATOMS: atom_id res chain seq x y z
N MET A 1 -27.66 -49.66 45.89
CA MET A 1 -27.55 -48.20 45.72
C MET A 1 -26.10 -47.84 45.95
N GLY A 2 -25.41 -47.28 44.95
CA GLY A 2 -24.00 -46.88 45.05
C GLY A 2 -23.17 -47.33 43.85
N SER A 3 -23.46 -46.81 42.65
CA SER A 3 -22.61 -46.98 41.47
C SER A 3 -21.63 -45.80 41.39
N SER A 4 -20.34 -46.09 41.47
CA SER A 4 -19.23 -45.13 41.30
C SER A 4 -18.97 -44.88 39.80
N GLN A 5 -19.18 -43.65 39.34
CA GLN A 5 -18.78 -43.21 38.00
C GLN A 5 -17.30 -42.79 38.01
N GLY A 6 -16.52 -43.36 37.09
CA GLY A 6 -15.15 -42.96 36.77
C GLY A 6 -15.14 -41.78 35.80
N SER A 7 -14.36 -40.76 36.14
CA SER A 7 -14.15 -39.56 35.33
C SER A 7 -13.10 -39.82 34.25
N ALA A 8 -13.51 -39.86 32.99
CA ALA A 8 -12.61 -39.80 31.84
C ALA A 8 -12.50 -38.33 31.38
N GLN A 9 -11.33 -37.72 31.57
CA GLN A 9 -10.99 -36.43 30.97
C GLN A 9 -10.59 -36.65 29.51
N SER A 10 -11.41 -36.16 28.57
CA SER A 10 -11.03 -36.03 27.16
C SER A 10 -10.31 -34.71 26.93
N SER A 11 -9.00 -34.74 26.70
CA SER A 11 -8.23 -33.61 26.21
C SER A 11 -8.51 -33.40 24.72
N ALA A 12 -9.37 -32.44 24.40
CA ALA A 12 -9.58 -31.99 23.03
C ALA A 12 -8.45 -31.02 22.64
N THR A 13 -7.51 -31.52 21.83
CA THR A 13 -6.47 -30.72 21.19
C THR A 13 -7.12 -29.88 20.10
N SER A 14 -7.27 -28.57 20.31
CA SER A 14 -7.69 -27.65 19.24
C SER A 14 -6.51 -27.39 18.32
N GLN A 15 -6.46 -28.14 17.21
CA GLN A 15 -5.65 -27.79 16.05
C GLN A 15 -6.19 -26.47 15.47
N GLY A 16 -5.45 -25.39 15.69
CA GLY A 16 -5.65 -24.13 14.97
C GLY A 16 -5.24 -24.35 13.52
N ALA A 17 -6.14 -24.00 12.61
CA ALA A 17 -5.90 -24.00 11.18
C ALA A 17 -4.73 -23.06 10.85
N ASP A 18 -3.69 -23.64 10.28
CA ASP A 18 -2.57 -22.93 9.65
C ASP A 18 -3.06 -22.48 8.26
N ASP A 19 -3.81 -21.38 8.22
CA ASP A 19 -4.14 -20.69 6.97
C ASP A 19 -2.83 -20.10 6.45
N GLY A 20 -2.28 -20.75 5.41
CA GLY A 20 -1.01 -20.39 4.78
C GLY A 20 -0.97 -18.94 4.32
N MET A 21 -0.43 -18.08 5.18
CA MET A 21 -0.29 -16.65 4.95
C MET A 21 0.87 -16.42 3.96
N ALA A 22 0.54 -16.03 2.73
CA ALA A 22 1.52 -15.65 1.72
C ALA A 22 2.16 -14.32 2.12
N SER A 23 3.23 -14.40 2.91
CA SER A 23 3.98 -13.23 3.38
C SER A 23 4.84 -12.65 2.25
N CYS A 24 5.02 -11.32 2.23
CA CYS A 24 5.97 -10.62 1.36
C CYS A 24 7.46 -10.85 1.74
N ASN A 25 7.73 -11.92 2.51
CA ASN A 25 9.05 -12.38 2.94
C ASN A 25 9.87 -13.07 1.84
N THR A 26 9.52 -12.93 0.57
CA THR A 26 10.31 -13.50 -0.54
C THR A 26 11.60 -12.74 -0.80
N GLY A 27 11.76 -11.54 -0.22
CA GLY A 27 12.90 -10.65 -0.38
C GLY A 27 13.92 -10.66 0.75
N VAL A 28 14.93 -9.78 0.65
CA VAL A 28 15.96 -9.55 1.67
C VAL A 28 15.37 -8.82 2.89
N HIS A 29 14.33 -8.01 2.68
CA HIS A 29 13.68 -7.25 3.74
C HIS A 29 12.58 -8.05 4.45
N HIS A 30 12.53 -7.92 5.78
CA HIS A 30 11.55 -8.63 6.60
C HIS A 30 10.17 -7.95 6.56
N CYS A 31 9.14 -8.75 6.24
CA CYS A 31 7.74 -8.39 6.15
C CYS A 31 7.01 -8.81 7.45
N SER A 32 6.85 -7.86 8.38
CA SER A 32 6.22 -8.08 9.70
C SER A 32 4.71 -7.81 9.74
N PHE A 33 4.16 -7.31 8.63
CA PHE A 33 2.75 -7.07 8.40
C PHE A 33 2.44 -7.34 6.92
N PRO A 34 1.27 -7.91 6.56
CA PRO A 34 0.92 -8.16 5.17
C PRO A 34 0.80 -6.87 4.37
N MET A 35 1.28 -6.91 3.13
CA MET A 35 1.09 -5.81 2.19
C MET A 35 -0.36 -5.78 1.72
N TYR A 36 -0.99 -4.62 1.80
CA TYR A 36 -2.35 -4.41 1.30
C TYR A 36 -2.35 -3.45 0.10
N VAL A 37 -3.19 -3.75 -0.88
CA VAL A 37 -3.24 -3.05 -2.16
C VAL A 37 -4.68 -2.86 -2.64
N VAL A 38 -4.91 -1.85 -3.48
CA VAL A 38 -6.21 -1.54 -4.10
C VAL A 38 -6.11 -1.75 -5.60
N LYS A 39 -7.13 -2.30 -6.27
CA LYS A 39 -7.10 -2.44 -7.73
C LYS A 39 -7.03 -1.07 -8.41
N VAL A 40 -6.30 -1.00 -9.52
CA VAL A 40 -6.25 0.22 -10.34
C VAL A 40 -7.64 0.62 -10.81
N SER A 41 -8.47 -0.34 -11.25
CA SER A 41 -9.87 -0.08 -11.65
C SER A 41 -10.68 0.57 -10.52
N ASP A 42 -10.61 -0.01 -9.32
CA ASP A 42 -11.40 0.47 -8.18
C ASP A 42 -10.93 1.86 -7.74
N PHE A 43 -9.62 2.13 -7.81
CA PHE A 43 -9.07 3.46 -7.52
C PHE A 43 -9.48 4.52 -8.56
N LEU A 44 -9.56 4.15 -9.84
CA LEU A 44 -10.03 5.05 -10.90
C LEU A 44 -11.51 5.43 -10.72
N ASP A 45 -12.32 4.51 -10.19
CA ASP A 45 -13.73 4.74 -9.86
C ASP A 45 -13.94 5.55 -8.56
N MET A 46 -12.90 5.73 -7.74
CA MET A 46 -12.98 6.54 -6.51
C MET A 46 -12.89 8.04 -6.83
N GLU A 47 -13.77 8.83 -6.20
CA GLU A 47 -13.72 10.29 -6.24
C GLU A 47 -12.99 10.87 -5.02
N GLY A 48 -12.28 11.98 -5.23
CA GLY A 48 -11.61 12.70 -4.14
C GLY A 48 -10.46 11.91 -3.50
N VAL A 49 -10.38 11.99 -2.17
CA VAL A 49 -9.39 11.29 -1.34
C VAL A 49 -9.91 9.89 -1.00
N PRO A 50 -9.15 8.82 -1.25
CA PRO A 50 -9.54 7.48 -0.85
C PRO A 50 -9.84 7.39 0.64
N GLU A 51 -10.77 6.51 0.97
CA GLU A 51 -11.08 6.17 2.35
C GLU A 51 -9.88 5.48 3.02
N PRO A 52 -9.77 5.56 4.36
CA PRO A 52 -8.70 4.91 5.11
C PRO A 52 -8.78 3.37 5.07
N HIS A 53 -7.68 2.74 5.51
CA HIS A 53 -7.42 1.31 5.46
C HIS A 53 -8.60 0.46 5.96
N GLN A 54 -9.10 0.74 7.17
CA GLN A 54 -10.15 -0.10 7.77
C GLN A 54 -11.48 0.03 7.03
N VAL A 55 -11.79 1.22 6.47
CA VAL A 55 -12.99 1.43 5.65
C VAL A 55 -12.89 0.67 4.34
N LEU A 56 -11.77 0.77 3.60
CA LEU A 56 -11.60 0.03 2.35
C LEU A 56 -11.58 -1.49 2.57
N ARG A 57 -10.99 -1.94 3.68
CA ARG A 57 -11.04 -3.36 4.08
C ARG A 57 -12.47 -3.84 4.35
N ARG A 58 -13.29 -3.05 5.08
CA ARG A 58 -14.72 -3.36 5.30
C ARG A 58 -15.53 -3.36 3.99
N LYS A 59 -15.18 -2.48 3.05
CA LYS A 59 -15.82 -2.40 1.71
C LYS A 59 -15.35 -3.51 0.76
N GLY A 60 -14.35 -4.32 1.14
CA GLY A 60 -13.78 -5.37 0.29
C GLY A 60 -12.93 -4.86 -0.88
N LEU A 61 -12.51 -3.59 -0.83
CA LEU A 61 -11.69 -2.92 -1.86
C LEU A 61 -10.19 -3.00 -1.56
N LEU A 62 -9.82 -3.47 -0.37
CA LEU A 62 -8.45 -3.64 0.07
C LEU A 62 -8.08 -5.13 0.06
N HIS A 63 -7.09 -5.49 -0.76
CA HIS A 63 -6.66 -6.86 -0.98
C HIS A 63 -5.29 -7.12 -0.37
N GLU A 64 -5.12 -8.27 0.26
CA GLU A 64 -3.79 -8.74 0.66
C GLU A 64 -3.01 -9.15 -0.59
N TRP A 65 -1.76 -8.70 -0.66
CA TRP A 65 -0.88 -8.98 -1.79
C TRP A 65 -0.59 -10.48 -1.93
N GLN A 66 -0.39 -10.90 -3.18
CA GLN A 66 0.09 -12.22 -3.53
C GLN A 66 1.19 -12.11 -4.58
N PRO A 67 2.18 -13.02 -4.63
CA PRO A 67 3.31 -12.96 -5.57
C PRO A 67 2.94 -12.87 -7.06
N SER A 68 1.72 -13.24 -7.45
CA SER A 68 1.24 -13.14 -8.84
C SER A 68 0.64 -11.78 -9.20
N MET A 69 0.50 -10.85 -8.24
CA MET A 69 -0.09 -9.54 -8.47
C MET A 69 0.93 -8.57 -9.04
N PHE A 70 0.56 -7.86 -10.11
CA PHE A 70 1.31 -6.70 -10.57
C PHE A 70 1.02 -5.50 -9.67
N VAL A 71 2.02 -5.00 -8.95
CA VAL A 71 1.84 -3.90 -7.99
C VAL A 71 2.66 -2.68 -8.37
N ILE A 72 1.99 -1.53 -8.36
CA ILE A 72 2.58 -0.21 -8.50
C ILE A 72 2.68 0.39 -7.10
N PHE A 73 3.90 0.59 -6.63
CA PHE A 73 4.20 1.32 -5.41
C PHE A 73 4.14 2.82 -5.68
N VAL A 74 3.23 3.54 -5.01
CA VAL A 74 3.09 4.98 -5.16
C VAL A 74 3.67 5.67 -3.93
N SER A 75 4.77 6.39 -4.13
CA SER A 75 5.39 7.25 -3.12
C SER A 75 4.96 8.69 -3.34
N HIS A 76 4.49 9.36 -2.28
CA HIS A 76 4.10 10.77 -2.34
C HIS A 76 4.61 11.58 -1.13
N GLN A 77 4.44 12.90 -1.20
CA GLN A 77 4.65 13.79 -0.07
C GLN A 77 3.31 14.25 0.49
N TRP A 78 3.12 14.16 1.81
CA TRP A 78 1.95 14.72 2.50
C TRP A 78 1.85 16.25 2.30
N LEU A 79 0.65 16.70 1.94
CA LEU A 79 0.26 18.10 1.73
C LEU A 79 -0.45 18.73 2.93
N GLY A 80 -0.60 17.99 4.03
CA GLY A 80 -1.19 18.48 5.27
C GLY A 80 -0.67 17.73 6.47
N THR A 81 -0.83 18.31 7.65
CA THR A 81 -0.39 17.72 8.91
C THR A 81 -1.28 16.55 9.32
N GLY A 82 -2.59 16.65 9.05
CA GLY A 82 -3.59 15.65 9.43
C GLY A 82 -4.10 14.77 8.28
N SER A 83 -3.73 15.08 7.03
CA SER A 83 -4.13 14.31 5.86
C SER A 83 -3.06 14.41 4.76
N PRO A 84 -2.73 13.30 4.08
CA PRO A 84 -1.70 13.28 3.04
C PRO A 84 -2.07 14.14 1.83
N ASP A 85 -3.36 14.22 1.48
CA ASP A 85 -3.84 14.97 0.32
C ASP A 85 -5.21 15.59 0.63
N PRO A 86 -5.29 16.65 1.47
CA PRO A 86 -6.55 17.14 2.03
C PRO A 86 -7.62 17.51 0.99
N SER A 87 -7.19 17.88 -0.22
CA SER A 87 -8.03 18.31 -1.34
C SER A 87 -8.13 17.27 -2.46
N GLY A 88 -7.47 16.11 -2.34
CA GLY A 88 -7.45 15.08 -3.39
C GLY A 88 -6.70 15.49 -4.66
N GLN A 89 -5.81 16.48 -4.58
CA GLN A 89 -5.10 17.02 -5.74
C GLN A 89 -4.07 16.03 -6.28
N GLN A 90 -3.31 15.36 -5.40
CA GLN A 90 -2.39 14.29 -5.82
C GLN A 90 -3.16 13.10 -6.38
N MET A 91 -4.26 12.70 -5.74
CA MET A 91 -5.08 11.57 -6.21
C MET A 91 -5.67 11.85 -7.59
N THR A 92 -6.04 13.10 -7.86
CA THR A 92 -6.51 13.53 -9.20
C THR A 92 -5.40 13.41 -10.24
N VAL A 93 -4.18 13.84 -9.92
CA VAL A 93 -3.02 13.69 -10.82
C VAL A 93 -2.73 12.21 -11.07
N LEU A 94 -2.75 11.38 -10.03
CA LEU A 94 -2.50 9.94 -10.14
C LEU A 94 -3.54 9.24 -11.02
N ARG A 95 -4.83 9.52 -10.81
CA ARG A 95 -5.91 8.97 -11.66
C ARG A 95 -5.71 9.36 -13.12
N HIS A 96 -5.42 10.63 -13.39
CA HIS A 96 -5.17 11.10 -14.76
C HIS A 96 -3.94 10.42 -15.38
N ALA A 97 -2.86 10.26 -14.63
CA ALA A 97 -1.64 9.60 -15.10
C ALA A 97 -1.87 8.11 -15.39
N LEU A 98 -2.55 7.38 -14.50
CA LEU A 98 -2.90 5.97 -14.71
C LEU A 98 -3.82 5.80 -15.92
N GLN A 99 -4.86 6.63 -16.05
CA GLN A 99 -5.75 6.58 -17.21
C GLN A 99 -5.01 6.88 -18.51
N SER A 100 -4.18 7.93 -18.52
CA SER A 100 -3.37 8.29 -19.69
C SER A 100 -2.35 7.21 -20.04
N TRP A 101 -1.80 6.51 -19.03
CA TRP A 101 -0.95 5.34 -19.23
C TRP A 101 -1.75 4.23 -19.90
N ILE A 102 -2.89 3.81 -19.33
CA ILE A 102 -3.75 2.74 -19.85
C ILE A 102 -4.20 3.01 -21.29
N ASP A 103 -4.55 4.25 -21.59
CA ASP A 103 -4.99 4.67 -22.92
C ASP A 103 -3.84 4.80 -23.94
N GLY A 104 -2.58 4.66 -23.49
CA GLY A 104 -1.39 4.85 -24.31
C GLY A 104 -1.18 6.29 -24.81
N SER A 105 -1.83 7.27 -24.16
CA SER A 105 -1.77 8.69 -24.52
C SER A 105 -0.67 9.45 -23.79
N MET A 106 -0.09 8.85 -22.74
CA MET A 106 0.97 9.47 -21.97
C MET A 106 2.31 9.43 -22.70
N LYS A 107 2.94 10.60 -22.84
CA LYS A 107 4.33 10.71 -23.27
C LYS A 107 5.23 10.50 -22.06
N VAL A 108 5.99 9.41 -22.05
CA VAL A 108 6.98 9.11 -21.02
C VAL A 108 8.35 9.46 -21.56
N ASP A 109 8.98 10.47 -20.98
CA ASP A 109 10.39 10.74 -21.23
C ASP A 109 11.23 9.71 -20.45
N ILE A 110 11.92 8.84 -21.18
CA ILE A 110 12.79 7.83 -20.60
C ILE A 110 14.09 8.51 -20.19
N ASP A 111 14.37 8.56 -18.88
CA ASP A 111 15.67 9.00 -18.37
C ASP A 111 16.73 7.93 -18.67
N LEU A 112 17.32 8.01 -19.86
CA LEU A 112 18.36 7.11 -20.33
C LEU A 112 19.55 7.03 -19.36
N MET A 113 19.81 8.07 -18.56
CA MET A 113 20.93 8.10 -17.61
C MET A 113 20.79 7.05 -16.50
N ARG A 114 19.55 6.68 -16.15
CA ARG A 114 19.22 5.61 -15.19
C ARG A 114 19.06 4.24 -15.84
N THR A 115 18.85 4.19 -17.16
CA THR A 115 18.57 2.97 -17.94
C THR A 115 19.84 2.33 -18.56
N PHE A 116 21.04 2.88 -18.33
CA PHE A 116 22.30 2.25 -18.75
C PHE A 116 22.63 1.01 -17.90
N GLY A 117 21.90 -0.08 -18.14
CA GLY A 117 22.13 -1.38 -17.51
C GLY A 117 21.25 -2.51 -18.05
N GLU A 118 20.03 -2.20 -18.48
CA GLU A 118 19.06 -3.22 -18.88
C GLU A 118 18.59 -3.01 -20.33
N GLN A 119 19.27 -3.68 -21.26
CA GLN A 119 18.73 -3.91 -22.59
C GLN A 119 17.51 -4.84 -22.48
N GLY A 120 16.32 -4.26 -22.35
CA GLY A 120 15.09 -5.05 -22.48
C GLY A 120 13.89 -4.64 -21.63
N TYR A 121 13.64 -3.36 -21.36
CA TYR A 121 12.30 -2.94 -20.93
C TYR A 121 11.34 -2.97 -22.13
N SER A 122 10.92 -4.17 -22.49
CA SER A 122 9.66 -4.39 -23.20
C SER A 122 8.56 -3.86 -22.29
N THR A 123 7.87 -2.82 -22.73
CA THR A 123 6.47 -2.50 -22.38
C THR A 123 5.99 -3.19 -21.10
N THR A 124 6.03 -2.49 -19.95
CA THR A 124 5.00 -2.70 -18.92
C THR A 124 3.67 -2.50 -19.63
N SER A 125 3.08 -3.60 -20.11
CA SER A 125 1.95 -3.54 -21.02
C SER A 125 0.83 -2.77 -20.33
N TYR A 126 0.17 -1.88 -21.07
CA TYR A 126 -0.96 -1.11 -20.59
C TYR A 126 -2.00 -1.98 -19.86
N GLU A 127 -2.13 -3.24 -20.31
CA GLU A 127 -2.93 -4.30 -19.69
C GLU A 127 -2.49 -4.65 -18.26
N ARG A 128 -1.19 -4.74 -17.96
CA ARG A 128 -0.69 -5.01 -16.59
C ARG A 128 -1.05 -3.87 -15.65
N VAL A 129 -0.95 -2.62 -16.11
CA VAL A 129 -1.38 -1.45 -15.30
C VAL A 129 -2.90 -1.47 -15.11
N ALA A 130 -3.67 -1.67 -16.18
CA ALA A 130 -5.13 -1.68 -16.12
C ALA A 130 -5.71 -2.75 -15.18
N THR A 131 -5.06 -3.92 -15.12
CA THR A 131 -5.45 -5.05 -14.26
C THR A 131 -4.64 -5.14 -12.96
N GLY A 132 -3.76 -4.16 -12.73
CA GLY A 132 -2.82 -4.14 -11.62
C GLY A 132 -3.42 -3.59 -10.33
N TYR A 133 -2.53 -3.43 -9.35
CA TYR A 133 -2.87 -2.96 -8.01
C TYR A 133 -1.96 -1.81 -7.61
N LEU A 134 -2.45 -0.96 -6.71
CA LEU A 134 -1.75 0.17 -6.13
C LEU A 134 -1.43 -0.14 -4.66
N PHE A 135 -0.17 0.06 -4.30
CA PHE A 135 0.20 0.35 -2.93
C PHE A 135 0.29 1.87 -2.75
N LEU A 136 -0.45 2.41 -1.78
CA LEU A 136 -0.33 3.79 -1.30
C LEU A 136 -0.42 3.76 0.22
N ASP A 137 0.55 4.34 0.91
CA ASP A 137 0.66 4.30 2.37
C ASP A 137 -0.65 4.68 3.08
N TRP A 138 -1.36 5.69 2.57
CA TRP A 138 -2.61 6.19 3.13
C TRP A 138 -3.67 5.12 3.32
N PHE A 139 -3.86 4.18 2.39
CA PHE A 139 -4.87 3.12 2.55
C PHE A 139 -4.25 1.74 2.81
N ALA A 140 -2.97 1.55 2.50
CA ALA A 140 -2.27 0.28 2.71
C ALA A 140 -1.89 0.08 4.18
N ILE A 141 -1.65 1.16 4.93
CA ILE A 141 -1.24 1.12 6.33
C ILE A 141 -2.44 1.46 7.25
N PRO A 142 -2.71 0.66 8.30
CA PRO A 142 -3.74 0.99 9.29
C PRO A 142 -3.47 2.33 9.98
N GLN A 143 -4.47 3.22 10.01
CA GLN A 143 -4.39 4.51 10.70
C GLN A 143 -4.70 4.33 12.19
N LEU A 144 -4.01 5.08 13.05
CA LEU A 144 -4.22 5.08 14.51
C LEU A 144 -5.53 5.76 14.96
N THR A 145 -6.19 6.50 14.07
CA THR A 145 -7.22 7.48 14.44
C THR A 145 -8.66 7.02 14.24
N GLU A 146 -8.92 5.87 13.62
CA GLU A 146 -10.28 5.30 13.58
C GLU A 146 -10.62 4.66 14.93
N ARG A 147 -11.15 5.49 15.84
CA ARG A 147 -11.89 5.06 17.03
C ARG A 147 -13.17 4.34 16.60
N ALA A 148 -13.06 3.13 16.09
CA ALA A 148 -14.19 2.24 15.96
C ALA A 148 -14.48 1.63 17.33
N ASP A 149 -15.71 1.74 17.81
CA ASP A 149 -16.14 1.15 19.09
C ASP A 149 -15.78 -0.35 19.12
N GLY A 150 -14.90 -0.73 20.04
CA GLY A 150 -14.45 -2.12 20.21
C GLY A 150 -13.11 -2.48 19.55
N VAL A 151 -12.41 -1.55 18.90
CA VAL A 151 -11.04 -1.78 18.40
C VAL A 151 -10.00 -1.57 19.52
N ASN A 152 -9.08 -2.51 19.67
CA ASN A 152 -7.99 -2.42 20.63
C ASN A 152 -6.89 -1.48 20.11
N ASP A 153 -6.82 -0.27 20.66
CA ASP A 153 -5.83 0.77 20.32
C ASP A 153 -4.38 0.27 20.33
N ASP A 154 -4.03 -0.65 21.24
CA ASP A 154 -2.65 -1.16 21.35
C ASP A 154 -2.31 -2.15 20.24
N ALA A 155 -3.30 -2.94 19.80
CA ALA A 155 -3.14 -3.81 18.63
C ALA A 155 -2.97 -2.98 17.34
N THR A 156 -3.79 -1.93 17.16
CA THR A 156 -3.67 -1.05 15.99
C THR A 156 -2.33 -0.31 15.96
N LYS A 157 -1.83 0.16 17.12
CA LYS A 157 -0.48 0.75 17.20
C LYS A 157 0.60 -0.24 16.80
N SER A 158 0.49 -1.49 17.25
CA SER A 158 1.41 -2.55 16.86
C SER A 158 1.37 -2.80 15.36
N ASP A 159 0.18 -2.88 14.77
CA ASP A 159 -0.02 -3.11 13.34
C ASP A 159 0.54 -1.98 12.48
N THR A 160 0.24 -0.72 12.81
CA THR A 160 0.81 0.44 12.13
C THR A 160 2.34 0.41 12.18
N ALA A 161 2.93 0.12 13.35
CA ALA A 161 4.38 0.04 13.49
C ALA A 161 4.99 -1.08 12.64
N ARG A 162 4.38 -2.28 12.63
CA ARG A 162 4.82 -3.40 11.81
C ARG A 162 4.68 -3.12 10.31
N ALA A 163 3.58 -2.49 9.90
CA ALA A 163 3.36 -2.09 8.52
C ALA A 163 4.41 -1.09 8.03
N VAL A 164 4.71 -0.06 8.83
CA VAL A 164 5.75 0.91 8.52
C VAL A 164 7.14 0.25 8.45
N GLN A 165 7.45 -0.66 9.37
CA GLN A 165 8.73 -1.40 9.35
C GLN A 165 8.87 -2.31 8.12
N SER A 166 7.75 -2.70 7.49
CA SER A 166 7.73 -3.63 6.35
C SER A 166 7.78 -2.92 4.99
N ILE A 167 7.78 -1.57 4.96
CA ILE A 167 7.83 -0.80 3.70
C ILE A 167 8.98 -1.22 2.78
N PRO A 168 10.22 -1.44 3.24
CA PRO A 168 11.29 -1.91 2.36
C PRO A 168 10.96 -3.24 1.68
N ALA A 169 10.30 -4.16 2.37
CA ALA A 169 9.84 -5.43 1.79
C ALA A 169 8.69 -5.23 0.78
N TYR A 170 7.82 -4.24 1.01
CA TYR A 170 6.76 -3.87 0.07
C TYR A 170 7.34 -3.34 -1.23
N VAL A 171 8.32 -2.43 -1.15
CA VAL A 171 9.00 -1.86 -2.33
C VAL A 171 9.70 -2.97 -3.12
N GLU A 172 10.43 -3.87 -2.43
CA GLU A 172 11.10 -5.02 -3.06
C GLU A 172 10.12 -5.97 -3.77
N SER A 173 8.88 -6.06 -3.26
CA SER A 173 7.84 -6.94 -3.82
C SER A 173 7.02 -6.29 -4.94
N CYS A 174 7.17 -4.99 -5.20
CA CYS A 174 6.42 -4.26 -6.23
C CYS A 174 7.14 -4.29 -7.59
N ASP A 175 6.37 -4.35 -8.67
CA ASP A 175 6.91 -4.40 -10.03
C ASP A 175 7.24 -3.01 -10.59
N MET A 176 6.60 -1.97 -10.08
CA MET A 176 6.75 -0.60 -10.56
C MET A 176 6.76 0.37 -9.39
N PHE A 177 7.65 1.36 -9.46
CA PHE A 177 7.71 2.45 -8.50
C PHE A 177 7.32 3.77 -9.17
N VAL A 178 6.38 4.50 -8.58
CA VAL A 178 5.90 5.80 -9.04
C VAL A 178 6.10 6.84 -7.96
N ALA A 179 6.97 7.82 -8.25
CA ALA A 179 7.07 9.04 -7.45
C ALA A 179 5.97 10.03 -7.90
N LEU A 180 4.93 10.19 -7.09
CA LEU A 180 3.84 11.13 -7.35
C LEU A 180 4.21 12.51 -6.78
N VAL A 181 4.87 13.32 -7.62
CA VAL A 181 5.51 14.59 -7.22
C VAL A 181 5.02 15.82 -8.00
N PRO A 182 3.70 16.07 -8.11
CA PRO A 182 3.20 17.28 -8.75
C PRO A 182 3.60 18.53 -7.94
N ASP A 183 3.73 19.68 -8.64
CA ASP A 183 3.90 20.99 -8.01
C ASP A 183 2.60 21.41 -7.31
N LEU A 184 2.58 21.28 -5.98
CA LEU A 184 1.44 21.63 -5.12
C LEU A 184 1.89 22.44 -3.91
N VAL A 185 0.93 22.88 -3.10
CA VAL A 185 1.18 23.70 -1.91
C VAL A 185 0.70 22.96 -0.67
N HIS A 186 1.55 22.89 0.35
CA HIS A 186 1.17 22.34 1.63
C HIS A 186 0.10 23.22 2.30
N SER A 187 -1.02 22.62 2.68
CA SER A 187 -2.20 23.30 3.23
C SER A 187 -1.90 24.14 4.48
N ASP A 188 -1.13 23.59 5.42
CA ASP A 188 -0.76 24.28 6.67
C ASP A 188 0.39 25.29 6.50
N THR A 189 1.56 24.83 6.03
CA THR A 189 2.78 25.65 5.97
C THR A 189 2.82 26.61 4.80
N ARG A 190 1.96 26.41 3.79
CA ARG A 190 1.95 27.15 2.52
C ARG A 190 3.24 27.05 1.70
N LEU A 191 4.13 26.13 2.05
CA LEU A 191 5.34 25.86 1.28
C LEU A 191 5.04 24.99 0.06
N GLN A 192 5.83 25.18 -0.99
CA GLN A 192 5.74 24.35 -2.20
C GLN A 192 6.17 22.91 -1.88
N CYS A 193 5.44 21.95 -2.44
CA CYS A 193 5.76 20.54 -2.47
C CYS A 193 5.98 20.14 -3.93
N ASN A 194 7.13 19.54 -4.24
CA ASN A 194 7.53 19.15 -5.58
C ASN A 194 8.60 18.06 -5.55
N TYR A 195 9.17 17.71 -6.70
CA TYR A 195 10.23 16.69 -6.80
C TYR A 195 11.41 16.97 -5.86
N SER A 196 11.87 18.21 -5.75
CA SER A 196 13.02 18.56 -4.90
C SER A 196 12.71 18.36 -3.41
N THR A 197 11.54 18.81 -2.96
CA THR A 197 11.14 18.63 -1.55
C THR A 197 10.85 17.17 -1.23
N TRP A 198 10.24 16.42 -2.16
CA TRP A 198 10.03 14.98 -2.01
C TRP A 198 11.37 14.24 -1.91
N LEU A 199 12.33 14.52 -2.79
CA LEU A 199 13.65 13.89 -2.81
C LEU A 199 14.45 14.18 -1.53
N SER A 200 14.30 15.37 -0.95
CA SER A 200 14.95 15.73 0.31
C SER A 200 14.43 14.95 1.53
N ARG A 201 13.30 14.25 1.42
CA ARG A 201 12.72 13.47 2.52
C ARG A 201 13.43 12.14 2.62
N GLY A 202 13.86 11.79 3.83
CA GLY A 202 14.64 10.58 4.11
C GLY A 202 13.96 9.26 3.73
N TRP A 203 12.63 9.25 3.52
CA TRP A 203 11.89 8.09 2.99
C TRP A 203 12.41 7.63 1.61
N CYS A 204 12.89 8.57 0.78
CA CYS A 204 13.46 8.29 -0.54
C CYS A 204 14.76 7.45 -0.50
N ARG A 205 15.42 7.29 0.66
CA ARG A 205 16.66 6.51 0.82
C ARG A 205 16.47 5.08 1.34
N ALA A 206 15.24 4.71 1.72
CA ALA A 206 14.89 3.33 2.05
C ALA A 206 14.20 2.61 0.87
N GLU A 207 13.85 3.37 -0.17
CA GLU A 207 13.20 2.91 -1.41
C GLU A 207 14.19 2.77 -2.60
N LEU A 208 15.49 3.04 -2.37
CA LEU A 208 16.63 2.90 -3.31
C LEU A 208 17.77 2.13 -2.64
#